data_AF-A0AAV9JTY6-F1
#
_entry.id   AF-A0AAV9JTY6-F1
#
_cell.length_a   1.000
_cell.length_b   1.000
_cell.length_c   1.000
_cell.angle_alpha   90.00
_cell.angle_beta   90.00
_cell.angle_gamma   90.00
#
_symmetry.space_group_name_H-M   'P 1'
#
loop_
_entity.id
_entity.type
_entity.pdbx_description
1 polymer ?
#
loop_
_entity_poly.entity_id
_entity_poly.type
_entity_poly.pdbx_seq_one_letter_code
_entity_poly.pdbx_strand_id
1 'polypeptide(L)' 'MTLMALLELASGDGFECSQLIVGVDRTADEEGVKDTTRDLGWVGFELMMLDTWSGDRGCLSDRWIFMGMDL' A
#
# COMPACT_ATOMS: atom_id res chain seq x y z
N MET A 1 -9.28 -7.85 -10.72
CA MET A 1 -10.67 -7.71 -10.25
C MET A 1 -10.76 -7.42 -8.75
N THR A 2 -9.97 -8.07 -7.88
CA THR A 2 -10.09 -7.88 -6.42
C THR A 2 -9.59 -6.51 -5.91
N LEU A 3 -8.54 -5.93 -6.50
CA LEU A 3 -8.04 -4.60 -6.11
C LEU A 3 -9.01 -3.48 -6.51
N MET A 4 -9.58 -3.54 -7.71
CA MET A 4 -10.54 -2.53 -8.17
C MET A 4 -11.75 -2.41 -7.24
N ALA A 5 -12.27 -3.55 -6.77
CA ALA A 5 -13.39 -3.56 -5.83
C ALA A 5 -13.03 -2.92 -4.47
N LEU A 6 -11.78 -3.05 -4.02
CA LEU A 6 -11.30 -2.37 -2.82
C LEU A 6 -11.20 -0.85 -3.03
N LEU A 7 -10.75 -0.41 -4.21
CA LEU A 7 -10.69 1.00 -4.57
C LEU A 7 -12.08 1.61 -4.65
N GLU A 8 -13.01 0.96 -5.36
CA GLU A 8 -14.41 1.41 -5.46
C GLU A 8 -15.08 1.50 -4.07
N LEU A 9 -14.78 0.56 -3.18
CA LEU A 9 -15.29 0.59 -1.82
C LEU A 9 -14.70 1.75 -1.00
N ALA A 10 -13.38 1.97 -1.11
CA ALA A 10 -12.67 2.99 -0.33
C ALA A 10 -12.98 4.42 -0.83
N SER A 11 -13.23 4.60 -2.13
CA SER A 11 -13.65 5.88 -2.73
C SER A 11 -15.16 6.14 -2.62
N GLY A 12 -15.94 5.19 -2.10
CA GLY A 12 -17.38 5.33 -1.95
C GLY A 12 -17.76 6.15 -0.71
N ASP A 13 -18.94 6.78 -0.73
CA ASP A 13 -19.45 7.64 0.36
C ASP A 13 -19.63 6.93 1.73
N GLY A 14 -19.48 5.60 1.77
CA GLY A 14 -19.59 4.81 2.99
C GLY A 14 -18.34 4.87 3.89
N PHE A 15 -17.19 5.25 3.34
CA PHE A 15 -15.92 5.34 4.05
C PHE A 15 -15.25 6.67 3.73
N GLU A 16 -14.96 7.48 4.75
CA GLU A 16 -14.21 8.74 4.61
C GLU A 16 -12.70 8.46 4.50
N CYS A 17 -12.32 7.56 3.58
CA CYS A 17 -10.92 7.19 3.37
C CYS A 17 -10.25 8.25 2.50
N SER A 18 -9.17 8.85 3.02
CA SER A 18 -8.32 9.76 2.24
C SER A 18 -7.22 9.04 1.46
N GLN A 19 -6.83 7.83 1.91
CA GLN A 19 -5.67 7.12 1.39
C GLN A 19 -5.86 5.60 1.52
N LEU A 20 -5.36 4.84 0.55
CA LEU A 20 -5.22 3.39 0.64
C LEU A 20 -3.74 3.01 0.80
N ILE A 21 -3.44 2.15 1.77
CA ILE A 21 -2.09 1.68 2.05
C ILE A 21 -2.03 0.17 1.93
N VAL A 22 -1.11 -0.33 1.12
CA VAL A 22 -0.86 -1.76 0.90
C VAL A 22 0.51 -2.14 1.44
N GLY A 23 0.57 -3.26 2.17
CA GLY A 23 1.82 -3.87 2.62
C GLY A 23 2.21 -5.05 1.74
N VAL A 24 3.37 -4.98 1.09
CA VAL A 24 3.98 -6.09 0.35
C VAL A 24 4.99 -6.81 1.26
N ASP A 25 4.87 -8.13 1.40
CA ASP A 25 5.78 -8.92 2.25
C ASP A 25 7.12 -9.14 1.51
N ARG A 26 8.20 -8.52 2.00
CA ARG A 26 9.54 -8.65 1.41
C ARG A 26 10.15 -10.04 1.56
N THR A 27 9.59 -10.86 2.45
CA THR A 27 10.10 -12.22 2.73
C THR A 27 9.54 -13.26 1.77
N ALA A 28 8.61 -12.86 0.90
CA ALA A 28 8.16 -13.66 -0.22
C ALA A 28 9.24 -13.81 -1.30
N ASP A 29 8.94 -14.59 -2.34
CA ASP A 29 9.81 -14.76 -3.50
C ASP A 29 10.15 -13.41 -4.16
N GLU A 30 11.43 -13.22 -4.52
CA GLU A 30 11.96 -11.94 -5.02
C GLU A 30 11.25 -11.48 -6.31
N GLU A 31 10.94 -12.41 -7.22
CA GLU A 31 10.23 -12.11 -8.46
C GLU A 31 8.79 -11.71 -8.15
N GLY A 32 8.13 -12.44 -7.24
CA GLY A 32 6.78 -12.11 -6.77
C GLY A 32 6.68 -10.73 -6.11
N VAL A 33 7.68 -10.34 -5.31
CA VAL A 33 7.73 -9.01 -4.70
C VAL A 33 7.89 -7.93 -5.77
N LYS A 34 8.85 -8.11 -6.70
CA LYS A 34 9.09 -7.12 -7.77
C LYS A 34 7.89 -6.96 -8.69
N ASP A 35 7.26 -8.05 -9.10
CA ASP A 35 6.08 -8.03 -9.96
C ASP A 35 4.91 -7.37 -9.24
N THR A 36 4.65 -7.72 -7.98
CA THR A 36 3.58 -7.09 -7.19
C THR A 36 3.80 -5.59 -7.02
N THR A 37 5.02 -5.15 -6.66
CA THR A 37 5.34 -3.73 -6.52
C THR A 37 5.22 -2.99 -7.86
N ARG A 38 5.63 -3.60 -8.97
CA ARG A 38 5.47 -3.00 -10.32
C ARG A 38 4.01 -2.85 -10.70
N ASP A 39 3.21 -3.89 -10.49
CA ASP A 39 1.78 -3.90 -10.83
C ASP A 39 1.01 -2.85 -10.01
N LEU A 40 1.33 -2.72 -8.71
CA LEU A 40 0.79 -1.64 -7.86
C LEU A 40 1.23 -0.25 -8.35
N GLY A 41 2.48 -0.10 -8.78
CA GLY A 41 2.98 1.13 -9.39
C GLY A 41 2.23 1.51 -10.67
N TRP A 42 1.83 0.54 -11.50
CA TRP A 42 0.99 0.81 -12.68
C TRP A 42 -0.44 1.23 -12.34
N VAL A 43 -0.96 0.82 -11.20
CA VAL A 43 -2.28 1.25 -10.71
C VAL A 43 -2.25 2.68 -10.15
N GLY A 44 -1.10 3.12 -9.63
CA GLY A 44 -0.90 4.47 -9.08
C GLY A 44 -0.38 4.49 -7.64
N PHE A 45 -0.01 3.34 -7.07
CA PHE A 45 0.59 3.28 -5.75
C PHE A 45 2.06 3.72 -5.78
N GLU A 46 2.44 4.54 -4.81
CA GLU A 46 3.81 5.01 -4.62
C GLU A 46 4.41 4.47 -3.32
N LEU A 47 5.74 4.32 -3.28
CA LEU A 47 6.42 3.89 -2.07
C LEU A 47 6.21 4.92 -0.96
N MET A 48 5.78 4.48 0.23
CA MET A 48 5.51 5.38 1.35
C MET A 48 6.09 4.90 2.67
N MET A 49 6.25 5.84 3.60
CA MET A 49 6.61 5.59 4.99
C MET A 49 5.38 5.79 5.88
N LEU A 50 5.34 5.10 7.02
CA LEU A 50 4.27 5.26 8.01
C LEU A 50 4.63 6.26 9.12
N ASP A 51 5.60 7.15 8.86
CA ASP A 51 6.11 8.15 9.81
C ASP A 51 5.00 9.04 10.39
N THR A 52 4.01 9.37 9.55
CA THR A 52 2.83 10.16 9.92
C THR A 52 2.00 9.50 11.03
N TRP A 53 2.05 8.16 11.17
CA TRP A 53 1.33 7.41 12.19
C TRP A 53 2.23 6.80 13.27
N SER A 54 3.53 6.67 13.02
CA SER A 54 4.44 5.97 13.93
C SER A 54 4.97 6.85 15.07
N GLY A 55 4.88 8.18 14.94
CA GLY A 55 5.44 9.13 15.91
C GLY A 55 6.93 8.87 16.12
N ASP A 56 7.38 8.86 17.38
CA ASP A 56 8.80 8.61 17.74
C ASP A 56 9.22 7.14 17.65
N ARG A 57 8.29 6.22 17.35
CA ARG A 57 8.63 4.82 17.08
C ARG A 57 9.01 4.72 15.61
N GLY A 58 10.19 4.17 15.31
CA GLY A 58 10.66 4.05 13.94
C GLY A 58 9.61 3.43 13.01
N CYS A 59 9.49 3.98 11.81
CA CYS A 59 8.50 3.60 10.80
C CYS A 59 9.01 2.56 9.78
N LEU A 60 10.28 2.16 9.88
CA LEU A 60 10.88 1.15 9.02
C LEU A 60 10.52 -0.25 9.52
N SER A 61 9.76 -0.98 8.73
CA SER A 61 9.56 -2.41 8.96
C SER A 61 10.81 -3.18 8.52
N ASP A 62 10.99 -4.41 9.04
CA ASP A 62 11.92 -5.42 8.51
C ASP A 62 11.22 -6.49 7.65
N ARG A 63 9.89 -6.41 7.53
CA ARG A 63 9.09 -7.37 6.76
C ARG A 63 8.30 -6.72 5.63
N TRP A 64 7.69 -5.57 5.87
CA TRP A 64 6.75 -4.98 4.93
C TRP A 64 7.37 -3.85 4.12
N ILE A 65 7.00 -3.77 2.85
CA ILE A 65 7.16 -2.59 2.00
C ILE A 65 5.79 -1.94 1.90
N PHE A 66 5.67 -0.68 2.29
CA PHE A 66 4.40 0.03 2.24
C PHE A 66 4.30 0.84 0.95
N MET A 67 3.15 0.74 0.29
CA MET A 67 2.81 1.53 -0.88
C MET A 67 1.46 2.22 -0.65
N GLY A 68 1.39 3.51 -0.93
CA GLY A 68 0.23 4.36 -0.70
C GLY A 68 -0.35 4.91 -2.00
N MET A 69 -1.66 5.14 -2.01
CA MET A 69 -2.35 5.86 -3.07
C MET A 69 -3.43 6.75 -2.44
N ASP A 70 -3.47 8.02 -2.83
CA ASP A 70 -4.55 8.92 -2.44
C ASP A 70 -5.83 8.56 -3.22
N LEU A 71 -6.98 8.70 -2.56
CA LEU A 71 -8.31 8.32 -3.08
C LEU A 71 -9.12 9.52 -3.58
#